data_AF-A0A938DW25-F1
#
_entry.id   AF-A0A938DW25-F1
#
_cell.length_a   1.000
_cell.length_b   1.000
_cell.length_c   1.000
_cell.angle_alpha   90.00
_cell.angle_beta   90.00
_cell.angle_gamma   90.00
#
_symmetry.space_group_name_H-M   'P 1'
#
loop_
_entity.id
_entity.type
_entity.pdbx_description
1 polymer ?
#
loop_
_entity_poly.entity_id
_entity_poly.type
_entity_poly.pdbx_seq_one_letter_code
_entity_poly.pdbx_strand_id
1 'polypeptide(L)'
;MVMAEGAAPPVVAEVRPATGSTRASRAGSGWGRRILTLVAIAAYVWLFLPILNIVVFSFNDPAGKYNLSWDGFTLANWADPFKDAQLTEAFW
;
A
#
# COMPACT_ATOMS: atom_id res chain seq x y z
N MET A 1 76.30 24.06 32.98
CA MET A 1 75.48 23.10 33.76
C MET A 1 74.03 23.38 33.41
N VAL A 2 73.36 22.36 32.85
CA VAL A 2 71.93 22.24 32.52
C VAL A 2 71.39 23.17 31.41
N MET A 3 71.33 22.62 30.20
CA MET A 3 70.47 23.10 29.11
C MET A 3 69.02 22.82 29.50
N ALA A 4 68.15 23.83 29.34
CA ALA A 4 66.74 23.73 29.64
C ALA A 4 66.06 22.60 28.84
N GLU A 5 65.40 21.70 29.56
CA GLU A 5 64.39 20.79 29.06
C GLU A 5 63.28 21.60 28.36
N GLY A 6 63.05 21.29 27.10
CA GLY A 6 61.98 21.87 26.30
C GLY A 6 61.60 20.90 25.20
N ALA A 7 61.29 19.65 25.58
CA ALA A 7 60.71 18.70 24.63
C ALA A 7 59.32 19.24 24.23
N ALA A 8 59.18 19.64 22.97
CA ALA A 8 57.87 19.99 22.43
C ALA A 8 56.91 18.79 22.63
N PRO A 9 55.66 19.01 23.05
CA PRO A 9 54.71 17.91 23.17
C PRO A 9 54.50 17.26 21.80
N PRO A 10 54.28 15.94 21.75
CA PRO A 10 54.01 15.26 20.48
C PRO A 10 52.77 15.89 19.85
N VAL A 11 52.92 16.41 18.63
CA VAL A 11 51.79 16.86 17.81
C VAL A 11 50.95 15.63 17.52
N VAL A 12 49.88 15.44 18.30
CA VAL A 12 48.88 14.42 18.02
C VAL A 12 48.21 14.85 16.72
N ALA A 13 48.61 14.24 15.62
CA ALA A 13 47.91 14.38 14.36
C ALA A 13 46.48 13.88 14.60
N GLU A 14 45.51 14.79 14.63
CA GLU A 14 44.12 14.43 14.73
C GLU A 14 43.73 13.71 13.44
N VAL A 15 43.63 12.38 13.52
CA VAL A 15 43.08 11.56 12.45
C VAL A 15 41.60 11.88 12.37
N ARG A 16 41.25 12.88 11.57
CA ARG A 16 39.86 13.18 11.24
C ARG A 16 39.29 11.93 10.57
N PRO A 17 38.31 11.22 11.16
CA PRO A 17 37.74 10.08 10.51
C PRO A 17 37.13 10.58 9.20
N ALA A 18 37.63 10.02 8.09
CA ALA A 18 37.08 10.26 6.77
C ALA A 18 35.56 10.08 6.87
N THR A 19 34.81 11.11 6.48
CA THR A 19 33.35 11.10 6.39
C THR A 19 32.91 9.84 5.66
N GLY A 20 32.50 8.83 6.43
CA GLY A 20 31.97 7.58 5.91
C GLY A 20 30.55 7.81 5.41
N SER A 21 30.39 8.57 4.32
CA SER A 21 29.15 8.56 3.56
C SER A 21 29.11 7.29 2.72
N THR A 22 28.85 6.16 3.36
CA THR A 22 28.37 4.98 2.63
C THR A 22 26.95 4.70 3.10
N ARG A 23 26.02 5.60 2.70
CA ARG A 23 24.64 5.17 2.51
C ARG A 23 24.70 4.18 1.34
N ALA A 24 25.00 2.92 1.65
CA ALA A 24 24.93 1.83 0.71
C ALA A 24 23.46 1.70 0.32
N SER A 25 23.04 2.46 -0.69
CA SER A 25 21.81 2.17 -1.41
C SER A 25 22.04 0.80 -2.01
N ARG A 26 21.58 -0.24 -1.31
CA ARG A 26 21.41 -1.55 -1.90
C ARG A 26 20.44 -1.34 -3.05
N ALA A 27 20.98 -1.16 -4.24
CA ALA A 27 20.23 -1.16 -5.47
C ALA A 27 19.68 -2.58 -5.62
N GLY A 28 18.53 -2.83 -5.01
CA GLY A 28 17.80 -4.07 -5.18
C GLY A 28 17.61 -4.28 -6.68
N SER A 29 18.02 -5.44 -7.19
CA SER A 29 17.88 -5.81 -8.60
C SER A 29 16.46 -5.44 -9.06
N GLY A 30 16.34 -4.75 -10.19
CA GLY A 30 15.05 -4.28 -10.71
C GLY A 30 14.02 -5.39 -10.91
N TRP A 31 14.49 -6.64 -10.98
CA TRP A 31 13.67 -7.84 -11.04
C TRP A 31 12.89 -8.10 -9.74
N GLY A 32 13.52 -7.93 -8.59
CA GLY A 32 12.86 -8.07 -7.28
C GLY A 32 11.72 -7.05 -7.11
N ARG A 33 11.95 -5.80 -7.52
CA ARG A 33 10.91 -4.77 -7.51
C ARG A 33 9.73 -5.12 -8.42
N ARG A 34 9.99 -5.65 -9.62
CA ARG A 34 8.95 -6.07 -10.57
C ARG A 34 8.12 -7.23 -10.00
N ILE A 35 8.76 -8.26 -9.44
CA ILE A 35 8.06 -9.39 -8.81
C ILE A 35 7.19 -8.90 -7.66
N LEU A 36 7.73 -8.09 -6.75
CA LEU A 36 6.97 -7.53 -5.62
C LEU A 36 5.78 -6.70 -6.11
N THR A 37 5.94 -5.93 -7.18
CA THR A 37 4.84 -5.16 -7.78
C THR A 37 3.76 -6.07 -8.34
N LEU A 38 4.12 -7.13 -9.07
CA LEU A 38 3.17 -8.09 -9.63
C LEU A 38 2.40 -8.84 -8.53
N VAL A 39 3.09 -9.25 -7.46
CA VAL A 39 2.47 -9.90 -6.30
C VAL A 39 1.49 -8.96 -5.61
N ALA A 40 1.88 -7.69 -5.41
CA ALA A 40 0.99 -6.69 -4.81
C ALA A 40 -0.27 -6.46 -5.68
N ILE A 41 -0.12 -6.33 -7.00
CA ILE A 41 -1.25 -6.22 -7.92
C ILE A 41 -2.15 -7.46 -7.83
N ALA A 42 -1.59 -8.66 -7.87
CA ALA A 42 -2.35 -9.90 -7.76
C ALA A 42 -3.11 -9.97 -6.43
N ALA A 43 -2.48 -9.57 -5.32
CA ALA A 43 -3.11 -9.51 -4.01
C ALA A 43 -4.29 -8.53 -3.99
N TYR A 44 -4.12 -7.33 -4.56
CA TYR A 44 -5.21 -6.36 -4.68
C TYR A 44 -6.35 -6.87 -5.56
N VAL A 45 -6.06 -7.43 -6.73
CA VAL A 45 -7.08 -8.01 -7.62
C VAL A 45 -7.86 -9.10 -6.89
N TRP A 46 -7.17 -9.99 -6.18
CA TRP A 46 -7.80 -11.05 -5.39
C TRP A 46 -8.69 -10.49 -4.26
N LEU A 47 -8.20 -9.48 -3.53
CA LEU A 47 -8.94 -8.83 -2.46
C LEU A 47 -10.19 -8.10 -2.97
N PHE A 48 -10.10 -7.45 -4.13
CA PHE A 48 -11.19 -6.69 -4.71
C PHE A 48 -12.16 -7.53 -5.53
N LEU A 49 -11.79 -8.74 -5.94
CA LEU A 49 -12.66 -9.62 -6.73
C LEU A 49 -14.08 -9.80 -6.14
N PRO A 50 -14.27 -10.09 -4.83
CA PRO A 50 -15.61 -10.19 -4.25
C PRO A 50 -16.35 -8.86 -4.23
N ILE A 51 -15.65 -7.74 -3.99
CA ILE A 51 -16.25 -6.40 -3.99
C ILE A 51 -16.72 -6.04 -5.40
N LEU A 52 -15.89 -6.29 -6.41
CA LEU A 52 -16.23 -6.09 -7.82
C LEU A 52 -17.45 -6.91 -8.21
N ASN A 53 -17.56 -8.16 -7.73
CA ASN A 53 -18.74 -8.98 -7.97
C ASN A 53 -20.01 -8.32 -7.40
N ILE A 54 -19.98 -7.83 -6.16
CA ILE A 54 -21.13 -7.13 -5.55
C ILE A 54 -21.44 -5.82 -6.29
N VAL A 55 -20.43 -5.06 -6.72
CA VAL A 55 -20.62 -3.85 -7.51
C VAL A 55 -21.31 -4.17 -8.84
N VAL A 56 -20.85 -5.19 -9.57
CA VAL A 56 -21.49 -5.61 -10.83
C VAL A 56 -22.93 -6.03 -10.57
N PHE A 57 -23.17 -6.94 -9.61
CA PHE A 57 -24.51 -7.42 -9.28
C PHE A 57 -25.43 -6.33 -8.70
N SER A 58 -24.91 -5.22 -8.18
CA SER A 58 -25.74 -4.08 -7.78
C SER A 58 -26.49 -3.42 -8.96
N PHE A 59 -25.99 -3.64 -10.18
CA PHE A 59 -26.64 -3.22 -11.43
C PHE A 59 -27.47 -4.33 -12.09
N ASN A 60 -27.65 -5.48 -11.44
CA ASN A 60 -28.48 -6.55 -11.98
C ASN A 60 -29.98 -6.20 -11.91
N ASP A 61 -30.78 -6.74 -12.81
CA ASP A 61 -32.25 -6.66 -12.81
C ASP A 61 -32.87 -8.04 -12.53
N PRO A 62 -32.77 -8.54 -11.28
CA PRO A 62 -33.17 -9.90 -10.97
C PRO A 62 -34.69 -10.09 -11.10
N ALA A 63 -35.12 -11.17 -11.74
CA ALA A 63 -36.54 -11.47 -11.92
C ALA A 63 -37.26 -11.88 -10.61
N GLY A 64 -36.53 -12.04 -9.50
CA GLY A 64 -37.05 -12.49 -8.22
C GLY A 64 -36.32 -11.89 -7.02
N LYS A 65 -36.59 -12.43 -5.83
CA LYS A 65 -36.09 -11.89 -4.55
C LYS A 65 -34.57 -12.04 -4.36
N TYR A 66 -33.92 -12.94 -5.10
CA TYR A 66 -32.51 -13.30 -4.89
C TYR A 66 -31.65 -12.84 -6.07
N ASN A 67 -30.46 -12.32 -5.76
CA ASN A 67 -29.53 -11.78 -6.75
C ASN A 67 -28.32 -12.72 -6.96
N LEU A 68 -28.61 -13.96 -7.37
CA LEU A 68 -27.62 -15.04 -7.47
C LEU A 68 -27.16 -15.32 -8.91
N SER A 69 -28.02 -15.08 -9.89
CA SER A 69 -27.72 -15.15 -11.33
C SER A 69 -27.77 -13.76 -11.95
N TRP A 70 -26.98 -13.56 -13.00
CA TRP A 70 -27.05 -12.33 -13.79
C TRP A 70 -28.22 -12.44 -14.78
N ASP A 71 -29.15 -11.48 -14.71
CA ASP A 71 -30.37 -11.44 -15.51
C ASP A 71 -30.35 -10.26 -16.51
N GLY A 72 -29.81 -9.10 -16.13
CA GLY A 72 -29.73 -7.93 -17.01
C GLY A 72 -29.18 -6.68 -16.33
N PHE A 73 -28.80 -5.65 -17.10
CA PHE A 73 -28.30 -4.38 -16.55
C PHE A 73 -29.44 -3.37 -16.33
N THR A 74 -29.45 -2.69 -15.18
CA THR A 74 -30.39 -1.61 -14.87
C THR A 74 -29.78 -0.54 -13.95
N LEU A 75 -30.27 0.70 -14.06
CA LEU A 75 -30.01 1.79 -13.11
C LEU A 75 -31.17 2.01 -12.13
N ALA A 76 -32.28 1.28 -12.28
CA ALA A 76 -33.48 1.46 -11.46
C ALA A 76 -33.24 1.18 -9.96
N ASN A 77 -32.29 0.31 -9.62
CA ASN A 77 -31.89 0.01 -8.25
C ASN A 77 -31.37 1.24 -7.48
N TRP A 78 -30.84 2.23 -8.21
CA TRP A 78 -30.24 3.44 -7.64
C TRP A 78 -31.17 4.65 -7.70
N ALA A 79 -32.32 4.55 -8.38
CA ALA A 79 -33.25 5.66 -8.53
C ALA A 79 -33.94 6.05 -7.21
N ASP A 80 -34.20 5.06 -6.36
CA ASP A 80 -34.78 5.26 -5.03
C ASP A 80 -34.19 4.23 -4.03
N PRO A 81 -33.01 4.53 -3.44
CA PRO A 81 -32.29 3.59 -2.59
C PRO A 81 -32.95 3.32 -1.23
N PHE A 82 -33.92 4.15 -0.82
CA PHE A 82 -34.61 4.03 0.47
C PHE A 82 -36.09 3.64 0.33
N LYS A 83 -36.51 3.19 -0.86
CA LYS A 83 -37.90 2.81 -1.14
C LYS A 83 -38.45 1.68 -0.25
N ASP A 84 -37.57 0.84 0.30
CA ASP A 84 -37.97 -0.26 1.16
C ASP A 84 -37.93 0.18 2.63
N ALA A 85 -39.12 0.34 3.22
CA ALA A 85 -39.29 0.73 4.61
C ALA A 85 -38.68 -0.31 5.57
N GLN A 86 -38.80 -1.61 5.28
CA GLN A 86 -38.25 -2.65 6.14
C GLN A 86 -36.72 -2.60 6.19
N LEU A 87 -36.08 -2.29 5.06
CA LEU A 87 -34.62 -2.11 5.03
C LEU A 87 -34.19 -0.82 5.72
N THR A 88 -34.96 0.24 5.56
CA THR A 88 -34.60 1.56 6.13
C THR A 88 -34.79 1.59 7.64
N GLU A 89 -35.84 0.95 8.16
CA GLU A 89 -36.09 0.82 9.60
C GLU A 89 -35.00 0.05 10.34
N ALA A 90 -34.25 -0.82 9.67
CA ALA A 90 -33.19 -1.62 10.29
C ALA A 90 -31.91 -0.83 10.63
N PHE A 91 -31.80 0.44 10.24
CA PHE A 91 -30.62 1.28 10.51
C PHE A 91 -30.60 1.92 11.90
N TRP A 92 -31.69 1.83 12.68
CA TRP A 92 -31.82 2.38 14.03
C TRP A 92 -32.47 1.39 15.00
#